data_AF-A0A918U0R5-F1
#
_entry.id   AF-A0A918U0R5-F1
#
_cell.length_a   1.000
_cell.length_b   1.000
_cell.length_c   1.000
_cell.angle_alpha   90.00
_cell.angle_beta   90.00
_cell.angle_gamma   90.00
#
_symmetry.space_group_name_H-M   'P 1'
#
loop_
_entity.id
_entity.type
_entity.pdbx_description
1 polymer ?
#
loop_
_entity_poly.entity_id
_entity_poly.type
_entity_poly.pdbx_seq_one_letter_code
_entity_poly.pdbx_strand_id
1 'polypeptide(L)'
;MTPRPDCSLVFPPHPAWVRTAREAVRTMLTAARRTDLAETAVALTSEAVTNAVNACLAKGCRTPVTLSAEWAGPGNLRVLVHDGAAGLPVRRGMASLDAESGRGLMLIERGADAWGVCTHGPGRGKATWFVVGAPPVRAPRSPVGCADCTRLETARREAVSGGDRRRIDDANVAVRSHFRDVHLLPARTC
;
A
#
# COMPACT_ATOMS: atom_id res chain seq x y z
N MET A 1 14.67 18.75 -6.01
CA MET A 1 15.67 18.03 -5.19
C MET A 1 14.88 16.98 -4.42
N THR A 2 14.88 15.73 -4.87
CA THR A 2 14.18 14.62 -4.19
C THR A 2 14.86 14.41 -2.83
N PRO A 3 14.12 14.36 -1.71
CA PRO A 3 14.73 14.03 -0.43
C PRO A 3 15.47 12.68 -0.55
N ARG A 4 16.64 12.57 0.08
CA ARG A 4 17.33 11.29 0.18
C ARG A 4 16.50 10.40 1.11
N PRO A 5 16.23 9.15 0.73
CA PRO A 5 15.54 8.24 1.63
C PRO A 5 16.41 7.97 2.85
N ASP A 6 15.78 7.90 4.03
CA ASP A 6 16.44 7.56 5.29
C ASP A 6 17.01 6.13 5.28
N CYS A 7 16.45 5.26 4.43
CA CYS A 7 16.98 3.94 4.13
C CYS A 7 16.75 3.58 2.66
N SER A 8 17.76 2.99 2.01
CA SER A 8 17.58 2.35 0.72
C SER A 8 18.33 1.03 0.64
N LEU A 9 17.67 0.02 0.07
CA LEU A 9 18.24 -1.29 -0.21
C LEU A 9 18.06 -1.59 -1.70
N VAL A 10 19.13 -2.08 -2.33
CA VAL A 10 19.10 -2.55 -3.72
C VAL A 10 19.51 -4.01 -3.73
N PHE A 11 18.67 -4.88 -4.31
CA PHE A 11 18.88 -6.32 -4.26
C PHE A 11 18.36 -7.03 -5.52
N PRO A 12 18.91 -8.21 -5.87
CA PRO A 12 18.37 -9.00 -6.99
C PRO A 12 16.92 -9.42 -6.71
N PRO A 13 16.09 -9.62 -7.75
CA PRO A 13 14.69 -10.05 -7.62
C PRO A 13 14.61 -11.52 -7.16
N HIS A 14 14.90 -11.76 -5.87
CA HIS A 14 15.00 -13.08 -5.28
C HIS A 14 14.29 -13.12 -3.91
N PRO A 15 13.46 -14.15 -3.62
CA PRO A 15 12.64 -14.21 -2.40
C PRO A 15 13.42 -14.11 -1.08
N ALA A 16 14.69 -14.52 -1.05
CA ALA A 16 15.55 -14.41 0.13
C ALA A 16 15.66 -12.98 0.70
N TRP A 17 15.49 -11.95 -0.14
CA TRP A 17 15.60 -10.55 0.27
C TRP A 17 14.35 -9.99 0.97
N VAL A 18 13.22 -10.70 0.93
CA VAL A 18 11.99 -10.25 1.60
C VAL A 18 12.22 -10.12 3.10
N ARG A 19 12.96 -11.07 3.70
CA ARG A 19 13.31 -11.01 5.14
C ARG A 19 14.17 -9.79 5.46
N THR A 20 15.24 -9.57 4.68
CA THR A 20 16.14 -8.42 4.86
C THR A 20 15.40 -7.09 4.73
N ALA A 21 14.48 -6.98 3.77
CA ALA A 21 13.64 -5.80 3.60
C ALA A 21 12.76 -5.52 4.83
N ARG A 22 12.13 -6.56 5.39
CA ARG A 22 11.34 -6.45 6.63
C ARG A 22 12.18 -5.99 7.82
N GLU A 23 13.38 -6.56 7.98
CA GLU A 23 14.28 -6.23 9.09
C GLU A 23 14.80 -4.79 8.99
N ALA A 24 15.08 -4.28 7.78
CA ALA A 24 15.45 -2.89 7.59
C ALA A 24 14.35 -1.91 7.99
N VAL A 25 13.11 -2.13 7.54
CA VAL A 25 11.96 -1.29 7.92
C VAL A 25 11.68 -1.37 9.43
N ARG A 26 11.76 -2.57 10.03
CA ARG A 26 11.64 -2.74 11.49
C ARG A 26 12.70 -1.95 12.25
N THR A 27 13.93 -1.96 11.76
CA THR A 27 15.06 -1.23 12.37
C THR A 27 14.80 0.28 12.33
N MET A 28 14.34 0.82 11.20
CA MET A 28 13.97 2.24 11.09
C MET A 28 12.87 2.64 12.08
N LEU A 29 11.81 1.84 12.19
CA LEU A 29 10.70 2.10 13.10
C LEU A 29 11.15 2.06 14.56
N THR A 30 12.04 1.13 14.91
CA THR A 30 12.62 1.02 16.24
C THR A 30 13.47 2.26 16.57
N ALA A 31 14.34 2.67 15.64
CA ALA A 31 15.18 3.86 15.80
C ALA A 31 14.36 5.14 15.98
N ALA A 32 13.22 5.26 15.28
CA ALA A 32 12.31 6.39 15.39
C ALA A 32 11.32 6.28 16.58
N ARG A 33 11.40 5.22 17.40
CA ARG A 33 10.45 4.94 18.50
C ARG A 33 8.98 4.87 18.05
N ARG A 34 8.74 4.41 16.82
CA ARG A 34 7.41 4.20 16.20
C ARG A 34 7.07 2.72 16.06
N THR A 35 7.26 1.98 17.14
CA THR A 35 6.98 0.54 17.20
C THR A 35 5.49 0.23 17.06
N ASP A 36 4.61 1.21 17.29
CA ASP A 36 3.18 1.15 17.03
C ASP A 36 2.86 0.84 15.55
N LEU A 37 3.73 1.22 14.62
CA LEU A 37 3.55 0.97 13.18
C LEU A 37 4.21 -0.33 12.70
N ALA A 38 5.00 -0.99 13.55
CA ALA A 38 5.91 -2.05 13.13
C ALA A 38 5.20 -3.26 12.50
N GLU A 39 4.10 -3.70 13.09
CA GLU A 39 3.35 -4.85 12.57
C GLU A 39 2.83 -4.57 11.15
N THR A 40 2.09 -3.47 11.00
CA THR A 40 1.51 -3.05 9.71
C THR A 40 2.60 -2.78 8.67
N ALA A 41 3.57 -1.92 8.96
CA ALA A 41 4.61 -1.52 8.02
C ALA A 41 5.40 -2.73 7.50
N VAL A 42 5.80 -3.63 8.40
CA VAL A 42 6.59 -4.83 8.06
C VAL A 42 5.77 -5.79 7.20
N ALA A 43 4.48 -5.98 7.50
CA ALA A 43 3.59 -6.81 6.68
C ALA A 43 3.46 -6.23 5.27
N LEU A 44 3.18 -4.93 5.15
CA LEU A 44 3.02 -4.29 3.84
C LEU A 44 4.33 -4.26 3.02
N THR A 45 5.47 -4.08 3.67
CA THR A 45 6.79 -4.21 3.03
C THR A 45 6.98 -5.62 2.47
N SER A 46 6.61 -6.66 3.22
CA SER A 46 6.70 -8.04 2.77
C SER A 46 5.90 -8.27 1.50
N GLU A 47 4.67 -7.77 1.46
CA GLU A 47 3.78 -7.90 0.30
C GLU A 47 4.29 -7.11 -0.91
N ALA A 48 4.74 -5.87 -0.71
CA ALA A 48 5.26 -5.02 -1.79
C ALA A 48 6.52 -5.62 -2.43
N VAL A 49 7.46 -6.10 -1.61
CA VAL A 49 8.70 -6.75 -2.11
C VAL A 49 8.40 -8.08 -2.77
N THR A 50 7.50 -8.89 -2.21
CA THR A 50 7.08 -10.16 -2.82
C THR A 50 6.43 -9.94 -4.18
N ASN A 51 5.55 -8.93 -4.29
CA ASN A 51 4.93 -8.55 -5.57
C ASN A 51 5.98 -8.10 -6.61
N ALA A 52 6.95 -7.29 -6.20
CA ALA A 52 8.05 -6.84 -7.06
C ALA A 52 8.90 -8.02 -7.57
N VAL A 53 9.35 -8.89 -6.66
CA VAL A 53 10.16 -10.07 -6.98
C VAL A 53 9.40 -10.99 -7.94
N ASN A 54 8.15 -11.34 -7.64
CA ASN A 54 7.33 -12.20 -8.48
C ASN A 54 7.08 -11.60 -9.87
N ALA A 55 6.86 -10.27 -9.95
CA ALA A 55 6.70 -9.59 -11.23
C ALA A 55 7.98 -9.63 -12.08
N CYS A 56 9.15 -9.47 -11.46
CA CYS A 56 10.44 -9.60 -12.14
C CYS A 56 10.70 -11.03 -12.61
N LEU A 57 10.46 -12.03 -11.76
CA LEU A 57 10.63 -13.45 -12.12
C LEU A 57 9.73 -13.84 -13.29
N ALA A 58 8.45 -13.46 -13.25
CA ALA A 58 7.49 -13.76 -14.31
C ALA A 58 7.83 -13.12 -15.66
N LYS A 59 8.62 -12.04 -15.69
CA LYS A 59 9.01 -11.31 -16.90
C LYS A 59 10.49 -11.44 -17.26
N GLY A 60 11.25 -12.28 -16.55
CA GLY A 60 12.68 -12.45 -16.76
C GLY A 60 13.51 -11.17 -16.55
N CYS A 61 13.05 -10.27 -15.67
CA CYS A 61 13.75 -9.01 -15.40
C CYS A 61 15.07 -9.27 -14.67
N ARG A 62 16.15 -8.65 -15.16
CA ARG A 62 17.46 -8.67 -14.50
C ARG A 62 17.77 -7.41 -13.69
N THR A 63 16.93 -6.38 -13.82
CA THR A 63 17.05 -5.15 -13.05
C THR A 63 16.85 -5.43 -11.56
N PRO A 64 17.73 -4.95 -10.68
CA PRO A 64 17.53 -5.05 -9.23
C PRO A 64 16.20 -4.43 -8.78
N VAL A 65 15.66 -4.97 -7.69
CA VAL A 65 14.59 -4.34 -6.92
C VAL A 65 15.21 -3.32 -5.98
N THR A 66 14.63 -2.14 -5.92
CA THR A 66 15.05 -1.07 -5.00
C THR A 66 13.93 -0.82 -3.99
N LEU A 67 14.22 -1.00 -2.71
CA LEU A 67 13.40 -0.51 -1.62
C LEU A 67 13.97 0.82 -1.14
N SER A 68 13.11 1.82 -0.97
CA SER A 68 13.41 3.08 -0.32
C SER A 68 12.36 3.37 0.73
N ALA A 69 12.79 3.77 1.92
CA ALA A 69 11.91 4.16 3.00
C ALA A 69 12.33 5.53 3.54
N GLU A 70 11.36 6.39 3.79
CA GLU A 70 11.57 7.76 4.23
C GLU A 70 10.46 8.21 5.20
N TRP A 71 10.82 9.05 6.15
CA TRP A 71 9.83 9.72 7.00
C TRP A 71 9.24 10.93 6.25
N ALA A 72 7.97 10.82 5.85
CA ALA A 72 7.22 11.84 5.12
C ALA A 72 6.34 12.67 6.07
N GLY A 73 6.79 13.86 6.45
CA GLY A 73 6.07 14.70 7.43
C GLY A 73 6.19 14.18 8.88
N PRO A 74 5.42 14.73 9.84
CA PRO A 74 5.59 14.41 11.26
C PRO A 74 5.06 13.00 11.57
N GLY A 75 5.93 12.00 11.43
CA GLY A 75 5.71 10.64 11.90
C GLY A 75 5.12 9.66 10.87
N ASN A 76 5.05 9.99 9.58
CA ASN A 76 4.54 9.05 8.59
C ASN A 76 5.71 8.34 7.92
N LEU A 77 5.68 7.02 7.84
CA LEU A 77 6.66 6.26 7.08
C LEU A 77 6.12 6.00 5.69
N ARG A 78 6.82 6.48 4.66
CA ARG A 78 6.59 6.12 3.27
C ARG A 78 7.58 5.05 2.86
N VAL A 79 7.10 3.97 2.26
CA VAL A 79 7.93 2.91 1.68
C VAL A 79 7.60 2.83 0.19
N LEU A 80 8.64 2.75 -0.63
CA LEU A 80 8.57 2.62 -2.08
C LEU A 80 9.44 1.45 -2.53
N VAL A 81 8.87 0.58 -3.35
CA VAL A 81 9.52 -0.61 -3.91
C VAL A 81 9.45 -0.51 -5.42
N HIS A 82 10.60 -0.26 -6.05
CA HIS A 82 10.76 -0.20 -7.50
C HIS A 82 11.29 -1.52 -8.04
N ASP A 83 10.70 -1.97 -9.15
CA ASP A 83 11.12 -3.18 -9.86
C ASP A 83 11.16 -2.94 -11.37
N GLY A 84 11.98 -3.73 -12.08
CA GLY A 84 12.17 -3.58 -13.53
C GLY A 84 11.05 -4.13 -14.41
N ALA A 85 9.99 -4.71 -13.83
CA ALA A 85 8.90 -5.32 -14.58
C ALA A 85 7.89 -4.25 -15.02
N ALA A 86 7.82 -4.00 -16.33
CA ALA A 86 6.88 -3.04 -16.91
C ALA A 86 5.41 -3.38 -16.61
N GLY A 87 4.51 -2.39 -16.66
CA GLY A 87 3.07 -2.55 -16.45
C GLY A 87 2.63 -2.25 -15.01
N LEU A 88 1.34 -2.43 -14.71
CA LEU A 88 0.82 -2.29 -13.35
C LEU A 88 0.97 -3.61 -12.57
N PRO A 89 1.05 -3.59 -11.22
CA PRO A 89 0.80 -4.78 -10.42
C PRO A 89 -0.56 -5.33 -10.82
N VAL A 90 -0.58 -6.57 -11.29
CA VAL A 90 -1.82 -7.18 -11.74
C VAL A 90 -2.63 -7.52 -10.49
N ARG A 91 -3.78 -6.85 -10.29
CA ARG A 91 -4.87 -7.39 -9.46
C ARG A 91 -5.34 -8.66 -10.15
N ARG A 92 -4.75 -9.82 -9.85
CA ARG A 92 -5.25 -11.10 -10.35
C ARG A 92 -6.49 -11.47 -9.54
N GLY A 93 -7.63 -10.90 -9.95
CA GLY A 93 -8.93 -11.31 -9.45
C GLY A 93 -9.15 -12.79 -9.75
N MET A 94 -9.56 -13.55 -8.73
CA MET A 94 -10.03 -14.93 -8.83
C MET A 94 -9.07 -15.91 -9.52
N ALA A 95 -7.80 -15.97 -9.10
CA ALA A 95 -7.13 -17.26 -9.14
C ALA A 95 -7.74 -18.14 -8.03
N SER A 96 -8.00 -19.41 -8.35
CA SER A 96 -8.45 -20.50 -7.47
C SER A 96 -8.20 -20.27 -5.97
N LEU A 97 -9.12 -20.71 -5.11
CA LEU A 97 -9.05 -20.65 -3.64
C LEU A 97 -7.72 -21.15 -3.04
N ASP A 98 -6.91 -21.87 -3.82
CA ASP A 98 -5.59 -22.41 -3.46
C ASP A 98 -4.39 -21.56 -3.92
N ALA A 99 -4.60 -20.40 -4.55
CA ALA A 99 -3.54 -19.52 -5.03
C ALA A 99 -3.37 -18.29 -4.11
N GLU A 100 -2.40 -18.33 -3.19
CA GLU A 100 -2.03 -17.24 -2.27
C GLU A 100 -1.61 -15.92 -2.99
N SER A 101 -1.36 -15.98 -4.29
CA SER A 101 -0.77 -14.90 -5.11
C SER A 101 -1.67 -13.68 -5.42
N GLY A 102 -2.90 -13.62 -4.89
CA GLY A 102 -3.84 -12.50 -5.09
C GLY A 102 -4.07 -11.59 -3.87
N ARG A 103 -3.62 -11.98 -2.68
CA ARG A 103 -3.93 -11.27 -1.42
C ARG A 103 -3.02 -10.07 -1.16
N GLY A 104 -1.81 -10.06 -1.70
CA GLY A 104 -0.78 -9.09 -1.31
C GLY A 104 -1.13 -7.64 -1.60
N LEU A 105 -1.74 -7.35 -2.76
CA LEU A 105 -2.20 -5.98 -3.04
C LEU A 105 -3.40 -5.60 -2.17
N MET A 106 -4.29 -6.54 -1.83
CA MET A 106 -5.40 -6.30 -0.91
C MET A 106 -4.92 -5.96 0.51
N LEU A 107 -3.83 -6.58 0.97
CA LEU A 107 -3.21 -6.27 2.25
C LEU A 107 -2.64 -4.86 2.27
N ILE A 108 -1.90 -4.46 1.24
CA ILE A 108 -1.43 -3.06 1.08
C ILE A 108 -2.61 -2.10 1.06
N GLU A 109 -3.65 -2.43 0.30
CA GLU A 109 -4.85 -1.61 0.20
C GLU A 109 -5.51 -1.39 1.56
N ARG A 110 -5.69 -2.46 2.35
CA ARG A 110 -6.41 -2.41 3.62
C ARG A 110 -5.57 -1.86 4.77
N GLY A 111 -4.26 -2.09 4.75
CA GLY A 111 -3.37 -1.74 5.85
C GLY A 111 -2.70 -0.37 5.73
N ALA A 112 -2.59 0.19 4.53
CA ALA A 112 -1.94 1.48 4.32
C ALA A 112 -2.90 2.67 4.52
N ASP A 113 -2.37 3.77 5.05
CA ASP A 113 -3.09 5.05 5.10
C ASP A 113 -3.20 5.68 3.71
N ALA A 114 -2.17 5.49 2.88
CA ALA A 114 -2.17 5.84 1.46
C ALA A 114 -1.28 4.87 0.69
N TRP A 115 -1.58 4.59 -0.58
CA TRP A 115 -0.73 3.76 -1.43
C TRP A 115 -0.92 4.09 -2.91
N GLY A 116 -0.01 3.63 -3.74
CA GLY A 116 -0.12 3.81 -5.17
C GLY A 116 0.94 3.07 -5.97
N VAL A 117 0.88 3.27 -7.28
CA VAL A 117 1.81 2.69 -8.24
C VAL A 117 2.23 3.76 -9.23
N CYS A 118 3.54 3.96 -9.35
CA CYS A 118 4.13 4.85 -10.35
C CYS A 118 4.71 4.03 -11.50
N THR A 119 4.33 4.37 -12.73
CA THR A 119 4.90 3.78 -13.97
C THR A 119 5.75 4.77 -14.77
N HIS A 120 5.93 6.01 -14.28
CA HIS A 120 6.52 7.14 -15.01
C HIS A 120 7.84 7.66 -14.40
N GLY A 121 8.63 6.80 -13.73
CA GLY A 121 9.96 7.18 -13.25
C GLY A 121 11.04 7.11 -14.35
N PRO A 122 12.23 7.72 -14.17
CA PRO A 122 13.35 7.57 -15.10
C PRO A 122 13.85 6.12 -15.08
N GLY A 123 13.43 5.32 -16.07
CA GLY A 123 13.81 3.92 -16.23
C GLY A 123 12.67 3.03 -16.72
N ARG A 124 12.98 1.76 -17.02
CA ARG A 124 11.96 0.72 -17.24
C ARG A 124 11.52 0.16 -15.89
N GLY A 125 10.21 0.03 -15.68
CA GLY A 125 9.70 -0.61 -14.46
C GLY A 125 8.44 0.04 -13.90
N LYS A 126 8.17 -0.28 -12.65
CA LYS A 126 7.12 0.33 -11.83
C LYS A 126 7.59 0.44 -10.39
N ALA A 127 7.00 1.37 -9.64
CA ALA A 127 7.20 1.49 -8.20
C ALA A 127 5.86 1.33 -7.48
N THR A 128 5.76 0.38 -6.55
CA THR A 128 4.64 0.29 -5.61
C THR A 128 5.03 1.03 -4.35
N TRP A 129 4.18 1.92 -3.85
CA TRP A 129 4.47 2.67 -2.63
C TRP A 129 3.28 2.64 -1.67
N PHE A 130 3.55 2.79 -0.38
CA PHE A 130 2.54 2.95 0.66
C PHE A 130 3.04 3.88 1.77
N VAL A 131 2.11 4.42 2.55
CA VAL A 131 2.32 5.28 3.72
C VAL A 131 1.59 4.70 4.92
N VAL A 132 2.24 4.71 6.07
CA VAL A 132 1.68 4.33 7.37
C VAL A 132 2.00 5.38 8.44
N GLY A 133 1.15 5.48 9.45
CA GLY A 133 1.31 6.43 10.54
C GLY A 133 0.89 7.84 10.20
N ALA A 134 0.25 8.04 9.04
CA ALA A 134 -0.44 9.28 8.77
C ALA A 134 -1.57 9.42 9.81
N PRO A 135 -1.78 10.61 10.40
CA PRO A 135 -3.03 10.83 11.10
C PRO A 135 -4.14 10.43 10.14
N PRO A 136 -5.20 9.74 10.59
CA PRO A 136 -6.32 9.43 9.72
C PRO A 136 -6.64 10.74 9.05
N VAL A 137 -6.50 10.80 7.72
CA VAL A 137 -6.95 11.97 6.98
C VAL A 137 -8.36 12.12 7.52
N ARG A 138 -8.63 13.19 8.29
CA ARG A 138 -9.98 13.51 8.73
C ARG A 138 -10.75 13.37 7.45
N ALA A 139 -11.55 12.30 7.33
CA ALA A 139 -12.07 11.88 6.03
C ALA A 139 -12.53 13.19 5.40
N PRO A 140 -11.90 13.65 4.30
CA PRO A 140 -12.25 14.97 3.82
C PRO A 140 -13.75 14.86 3.66
N ARG A 141 -14.47 15.78 4.34
CA ARG A 141 -15.92 15.86 4.21
C ARG A 141 -16.14 15.66 2.73
N SER A 142 -16.88 14.59 2.38
CA SER A 142 -17.11 14.15 0.99
C SER A 142 -17.00 15.35 0.07
N PRO A 143 -16.16 15.34 -0.99
CA PRO A 143 -16.07 16.49 -1.88
C PRO A 143 -17.51 16.91 -2.20
N VAL A 144 -17.86 18.15 -1.83
CA VAL A 144 -19.25 18.60 -1.83
C VAL A 144 -19.82 18.31 -3.21
N GLY A 145 -20.78 17.38 -3.30
CA GLY A 145 -21.39 16.95 -4.55
C GLY A 145 -21.19 15.48 -4.98
N CYS A 146 -20.43 14.63 -4.28
CA CYS A 146 -20.38 13.20 -4.61
C CYS A 146 -21.64 12.44 -4.14
N ALA A 147 -22.44 11.96 -5.09
CA ALA A 147 -23.70 11.24 -4.82
C ALA A 147 -23.48 9.83 -4.23
N ASP A 148 -22.40 9.15 -4.60
CA ASP A 148 -22.06 7.81 -4.09
C ASP A 148 -21.56 7.87 -2.64
N CYS A 149 -20.69 8.83 -2.30
CA CYS A 149 -20.29 9.09 -0.91
C CYS A 149 -21.51 9.31 0.00
N THR A 150 -22.49 10.10 -0.46
CA THR A 150 -23.72 10.38 0.29
C THR A 150 -24.50 9.09 0.54
N ARG A 151 -24.66 8.25 -0.49
CA ARG A 151 -25.37 6.96 -0.37
C ARG A 151 -24.69 6.02 0.62
N LEU A 152 -23.37 5.89 0.54
CA LEU A 152 -22.60 4.99 1.41
C LEU A 152 -22.58 5.46 2.87
N GLU A 153 -22.51 6.76 3.10
CA GLU A 153 -22.62 7.34 4.45
C GLU A 153 -24.02 7.12 5.05
N THR A 154 -25.08 7.21 4.25
CA THR A 154 -26.44 6.87 4.69
C THR A 154 -26.54 5.39 5.06
N ALA A 155 -26.06 4.48 4.20
CA ALA A 155 -26.05 3.05 4.47
C ALA A 155 -25.25 2.70 5.75
N ARG A 156 -24.13 3.40 6.00
CA ARG A 156 -23.38 3.23 7.24
C ARG A 156 -24.18 3.65 8.47
N ARG A 157 -24.89 4.79 8.41
CA ARG A 157 -25.73 5.25 9.52
C ARG A 157 -26.85 4.26 9.82
N GLU A 158 -27.49 3.73 8.78
CA GLU A 158 -28.51 2.69 8.92
C GLU A 158 -27.96 1.42 9.57
N ALA A 159 -26.76 0.97 9.15
CA ALA A 159 -26.10 -0.19 9.73
C ALA A 159 -25.78 0.02 11.22
N VAL A 160 -25.29 1.21 11.59
CA VAL A 160 -25.01 1.57 12.99
C VAL A 160 -26.30 1.57 13.82
N SER A 161 -27.36 2.19 13.32
CA SER A 161 -28.67 2.21 13.98
C SER A 161 -29.29 0.82 14.12
N GLY A 162 -28.98 -0.09 13.18
CA GLY A 162 -29.46 -1.48 13.20
C GLY A 162 -28.67 -2.42 14.12
N GLY A 163 -27.50 -2.01 14.64
CA GLY A 163 -26.72 -2.76 15.63
C GLY A 163 -26.03 -4.04 15.13
N ASP A 164 -26.13 -4.39 13.85
CA ASP A 164 -25.44 -5.56 13.27
C ASP A 164 -23.97 -5.23 13.00
N ARG A 165 -23.08 -5.79 13.82
CA ARG A 165 -21.64 -5.54 13.74
C ARG A 165 -21.04 -5.87 12.38
N ARG A 166 -21.52 -6.91 11.70
CA ARG A 166 -21.02 -7.30 10.37
C ARG A 166 -21.43 -6.27 9.32
N ARG A 167 -22.68 -5.80 9.35
CA ARG A 167 -23.15 -4.71 8.47
C ARG A 167 -22.42 -3.40 8.71
N ILE A 168 -22.09 -3.10 9.96
CA ILE A 168 -21.29 -1.92 10.32
C ILE A 168 -19.88 -2.02 9.73
N ASP A 169 -19.23 -3.18 9.84
CA ASP A 169 -17.92 -3.42 9.27
C ASP A 169 -17.95 -3.36 7.74
N ASP A 170 -18.93 -3.99 7.10
CA ASP A 170 -19.11 -3.96 5.64
C ASP A 170 -19.37 -2.53 5.12
N ALA A 171 -20.20 -1.75 5.82
CA ALA A 171 -20.47 -0.36 5.45
C ALA A 171 -19.25 0.54 5.67
N ASN A 172 -18.47 0.31 6.75
CA ASN A 172 -17.20 0.98 6.96
C ASN A 172 -16.19 0.66 5.86
N VAL A 173 -16.11 -0.61 5.46
CA VAL A 173 -15.25 -1.05 4.33
C VAL A 173 -15.72 -0.40 3.04
N ALA A 174 -17.03 -0.33 2.77
CA ALA A 174 -17.57 0.26 1.54
C ALA A 174 -17.31 1.77 1.44
N VAL A 175 -17.53 2.52 2.52
CA VAL A 175 -17.20 3.97 2.58
C VAL A 175 -15.69 4.17 2.36
N ARG A 176 -14.85 3.38 3.03
CA ARG A 176 -13.39 3.45 2.87
C ARG A 176 -12.94 3.07 1.46
N SER A 177 -13.54 2.03 0.86
CA SER A 177 -13.23 1.58 -0.50
C SER A 177 -13.65 2.62 -1.51
N HIS A 178 -14.87 3.15 -1.46
CA HIS A 178 -15.32 4.17 -2.40
C HIS A 178 -14.48 5.45 -2.29
N PHE A 179 -14.22 5.91 -1.06
CA PHE A 179 -13.34 7.04 -0.85
C PHE A 179 -11.94 6.77 -1.42
N ARG A 180 -11.43 5.55 -1.23
CA ARG A 180 -10.16 5.13 -1.80
C ARG A 180 -10.18 5.06 -3.33
N ASP A 181 -11.21 4.50 -3.93
CA ASP A 181 -11.24 4.20 -5.35
C ASP A 181 -11.63 5.42 -6.19
N VAL A 182 -12.41 6.33 -5.63
CA VAL A 182 -12.95 7.50 -6.34
C VAL A 182 -12.23 8.79 -5.95
N HIS A 183 -11.75 8.88 -4.70
CA HIS A 183 -11.12 10.09 -4.17
C HIS A 183 -9.64 9.91 -3.81
N LEU A 184 -9.17 8.68 -3.57
CA LEU A 184 -7.76 8.34 -3.38
C LEU A 184 -7.26 7.33 -4.43
N LEU A 185 -7.73 7.44 -5.69
CA LEU A 185 -7.19 6.66 -6.81
C LEU A 185 -5.67 6.55 -6.63
N PRO A 186 -5.05 5.37 -6.83
CA PRO A 186 -3.63 5.17 -6.56
C PRO A 186 -2.85 6.34 -7.13
N ALA A 187 -2.23 7.14 -6.24
CA ALA A 187 -1.66 8.39 -6.71
C ALA A 187 -0.55 8.03 -7.70
N ARG A 188 -0.68 8.55 -8.93
CA ARG A 188 0.29 8.34 -10.00
C ARG A 188 1.59 9.10 -9.75
N THR A 189 1.58 10.01 -8.78
CA THR A 189 2.69 10.86 -8.40
C THR A 189 3.55 10.17 -7.34
N CYS A 190 4.71 9.71 -7.80
CA CYS A 190 5.93 9.72 -7.03
C CYS A 190 6.43 11.17 -7.00
#